data_AF-A0A7S2IZY0-F1
#
_entry.id   AF-A0A7S2IZY0-F1
#
_cell.length_a   1.000
_cell.length_b   1.000
_cell.length_c   1.000
_cell.angle_alpha   90.00
_cell.angle_beta   90.00
_cell.angle_gamma   90.00
#
_symmetry.space_group_name_H-M   'P 1'
#
loop_
_entity.id
_entity.type
_entity.pdbx_description
1 polymer ?
#
loop_
_entity_poly.entity_id
_entity_poly.type
_entity_poly.pdbx_seq_one_letter_code
_entity_poly.pdbx_strand_id
1 'polypeptide(L)'
;GMGAQDVASTLWAAACLTPRLRPRLQHQFQTAALPAVLDRLVQVAGRMNAFNVATILWAAAKLRLVPGRFEQAGLPAVLDRSVAVAGEMNAQNVANILWASAKLDLQP
;
A
#
# COMPACT_ATOMS: atom_id res chain seq x y z
N GLY A 1 -16.40 9.95 -1.57
CA GLY A 1 -14.95 9.90 -1.89
C GLY A 1 -14.39 8.57 -1.44
N MET A 2 -13.41 8.01 -2.14
CA MET A 2 -12.80 6.70 -1.87
C MET A 2 -12.41 6.51 -0.39
N GLY A 3 -12.91 5.47 0.28
CA GLY A 3 -12.60 5.16 1.68
C GLY A 3 -11.29 4.38 1.88
N ALA A 4 -10.94 4.06 3.12
CA ALA A 4 -9.73 3.29 3.45
C ALA A 4 -9.71 1.90 2.80
N GLN A 5 -10.84 1.19 2.84
CA GLN A 5 -11.00 -0.10 2.19
C GLN A 5 -10.92 -0.01 0.66
N ASP A 6 -11.48 1.04 0.06
CA ASP A 6 -11.43 1.24 -1.38
C ASP A 6 -9.99 1.50 -1.86
N VAL A 7 -9.21 2.28 -1.10
CA VAL A 7 -7.78 2.50 -1.38
C VAL A 7 -7.02 1.18 -1.33
N ALA A 8 -7.19 0.41 -0.25
CA ALA A 8 -6.51 -0.87 -0.09
C ALA A 8 -6.86 -1.86 -1.22
N SER A 9 -8.14 -1.96 -1.55
CA SER A 9 -8.64 -2.83 -2.62
C SER A 9 -8.13 -2.39 -4.00
N THR A 10 -8.04 -1.08 -4.23
CA THR A 10 -7.51 -0.52 -5.49
C THR A 10 -6.03 -0.84 -5.65
N LEU A 11 -5.21 -0.65 -4.62
CA LEU A 11 -3.78 -0.97 -4.67
C LEU A 11 -3.54 -2.48 -4.80
N TRP A 12 -4.33 -3.31 -4.10
CA TRP A 12 -4.28 -4.75 -4.26
C TRP A 12 -4.61 -5.17 -5.69
N ALA A 13 -5.70 -4.65 -6.26
CA ALA A 13 -6.09 -4.95 -7.63
C ALA A 13 -5.00 -4.51 -8.62
N ALA A 14 -4.42 -3.32 -8.42
CA ALA A 14 -3.29 -2.84 -9.20
C ALA A 14 -2.09 -3.80 -9.11
N ALA A 15 -1.74 -4.27 -7.91
CA ALA A 15 -0.64 -5.23 -7.71
C ALA A 15 -0.88 -6.56 -8.43
N CYS A 16 -2.13 -7.04 -8.48
CA CYS A 16 -2.50 -8.27 -9.20
C CYS A 16 -2.55 -8.09 -10.72
N LEU A 17 -3.00 -6.93 -11.20
CA LEU A 17 -3.22 -6.69 -12.62
C LEU A 17 -1.98 -6.18 -13.34
N THR A 18 -1.16 -5.35 -12.70
CA THR A 18 0.00 -4.69 -13.33
C THR A 18 0.93 -5.66 -14.08
N PRO A 19 1.29 -6.84 -13.55
CA PRO A 19 2.13 -7.81 -14.26
C PRO A 19 1.50 -8.37 -15.56
N ARG A 20 0.18 -8.23 -15.74
CA ARG A 20 -0.58 -8.73 -16.90
C ARG A 20 -0.91 -7.62 -17.90
N LEU A 21 -0.64 -6.36 -17.57
CA LEU A 21 -0.93 -5.22 -18.44
C LEU A 21 0.13 -5.07 -19.53
N ARG A 22 -0.29 -4.55 -20.69
CA ARG A 22 0.65 -4.10 -21.72
C ARG A 22 1.49 -2.92 -21.18
N PRO A 23 2.77 -2.77 -21.59
CA PRO A 23 3.67 -1.73 -21.06
C PRO A 23 3.09 -0.31 -21.07
N ARG A 24 2.36 0.07 -22.13
CA ARG A 24 1.70 1.38 -22.23
C ARG A 24 0.66 1.60 -21.12
N LEU A 25 -0.13 0.58 -20.79
CA LEU A 25 -1.15 0.66 -19.74
C LEU A 25 -0.51 0.67 -18.35
N GLN A 26 0.57 -0.09 -18.16
CA GLN A 26 1.35 -0.05 -16.93
C GLN A 26 1.92 1.36 -16.68
N HIS A 27 2.52 1.97 -17.70
CA HIS A 27 3.03 3.34 -17.61
C HIS A 27 1.91 4.35 -17.31
N GLN A 28 0.77 4.26 -18.00
CA GLN A 28 -0.38 5.15 -17.73
C GLN A 28 -0.90 5.02 -16.29
N PHE A 29 -0.99 3.79 -15.77
CA PHE A 29 -1.38 3.58 -14.38
C PHE A 29 -0.37 4.24 -13.42
N GLN A 30 0.92 4.02 -13.63
CA GLN A 30 1.99 4.56 -12.79
C GLN A 30 2.05 6.09 -12.82
N THR A 31 1.82 6.74 -13.97
CA THR A 31 1.94 8.20 -14.09
C THR A 31 0.66 8.98 -13.83
N ALA A 32 -0.52 8.39 -14.04
CA ALA A 32 -1.80 9.10 -13.94
C ALA A 32 -2.66 8.68 -12.75
N ALA A 33 -2.80 7.37 -12.50
CA ALA A 33 -3.73 6.86 -11.50
C ALA A 33 -3.07 6.69 -10.13
N LEU A 34 -1.86 6.11 -10.10
CA LEU A 34 -1.16 5.80 -8.86
C LEU A 34 -0.93 7.05 -7.97
N PRO A 35 -0.52 8.22 -8.47
CA PRO A 35 -0.34 9.41 -7.63
C PRO A 35 -1.64 9.78 -6.89
N ALA A 36 -2.77 9.84 -7.58
CA ALA A 36 -4.05 10.18 -6.96
C ALA A 36 -4.47 9.16 -5.88
N VAL A 37 -4.19 7.87 -6.09
CA VAL A 37 -4.44 6.82 -5.10
C VAL A 37 -3.53 6.99 -3.88
N LEU A 38 -2.25 7.34 -4.08
CA LEU A 38 -1.30 7.61 -2.98
C LEU A 38 -1.68 8.85 -2.17
N ASP A 39 -2.15 9.91 -2.83
CA ASP A 39 -2.67 11.11 -2.15
C ASP A 39 -3.84 10.74 -1.25
N ARG A 40 -4.74 9.92 -1.78
CA ARG A 40 -5.91 9.47 -1.04
C ARG A 40 -5.54 8.55 0.11
N LEU A 41 -4.56 7.67 -0.08
CA LEU A 41 -3.99 6.81 0.96
C LEU A 41 -3.55 7.63 2.17
N VAL A 42 -2.78 8.71 1.96
CA VAL A 42 -2.32 9.58 3.06
C VAL A 42 -3.51 10.19 3.81
N GLN A 43 -4.53 10.67 3.08
CA GLN A 43 -5.72 11.28 3.70
C GLN A 43 -6.57 10.31 4.53
N VAL A 44 -6.53 9.01 4.23
CA VAL A 44 -7.37 8.00 4.90
C VAL A 44 -6.59 7.05 5.80
N ALA A 45 -5.26 7.18 5.87
CA ALA A 45 -4.37 6.31 6.64
C ALA A 45 -4.82 6.14 8.10
N GLY A 46 -5.17 7.24 8.77
CA GLY A 46 -5.64 7.22 10.16
C GLY A 46 -6.94 6.43 10.39
N ARG A 47 -7.69 6.07 9.34
CA ARG A 47 -8.96 5.33 9.41
C ARG A 47 -8.84 3.87 8.96
N MET A 48 -7.64 3.42 8.58
CA MET A 48 -7.42 2.05 8.14
C MET A 48 -7.50 1.08 9.32
N ASN A 49 -8.07 -0.09 9.11
CA ASN A 49 -7.94 -1.20 10.04
C ASN A 49 -6.68 -2.04 9.75
N ALA A 50 -6.38 -3.00 10.62
CA ALA A 50 -5.23 -3.92 10.47
C ALA A 50 -5.17 -4.60 9.09
N PHE A 51 -6.32 -5.02 8.56
CA PHE A 51 -6.41 -5.65 7.24
C PHE A 51 -6.04 -4.70 6.11
N ASN A 52 -6.53 -3.45 6.13
CA ASN A 52 -6.20 -2.44 5.12
C ASN A 52 -4.70 -2.12 5.12
N VAL A 53 -4.10 -1.94 6.30
CA VAL A 53 -2.66 -1.68 6.45
C VAL A 53 -1.84 -2.82 5.85
N ALA A 54 -2.11 -4.06 6.26
CA ALA A 54 -1.38 -5.23 5.76
C ALA A 54 -1.51 -5.39 4.24
N THR A 55 -2.71 -5.13 3.70
CA THR A 55 -2.98 -5.20 2.25
C THR A 55 -2.20 -4.14 1.46
N ILE A 56 -2.13 -2.91 1.98
CA ILE A 56 -1.42 -1.81 1.34
C ILE A 56 0.08 -2.08 1.31
N LEU A 57 0.68 -2.51 2.43
CA LEU A 57 2.11 -2.84 2.48
C LEU A 57 2.44 -3.99 1.55
N TRP A 58 1.62 -5.04 1.52
CA TRP A 58 1.77 -6.14 0.56
C TRP A 58 1.71 -5.64 -0.90
N ALA A 59 0.72 -4.81 -1.23
CA ALA A 59 0.55 -4.28 -2.58
C ALA A 59 1.73 -3.37 -2.98
N ALA A 60 2.21 -2.52 -2.06
CA ALA A 60 3.36 -1.65 -2.28
C ALA A 60 4.64 -2.45 -2.54
N ALA A 61 4.89 -3.50 -1.75
CA ALA A 61 5.99 -4.42 -1.97
C ALA A 61 5.89 -5.14 -3.31
N LYS A 62 4.68 -5.57 -3.69
CA LYS A 62 4.45 -6.28 -4.96
C LYS A 62 4.64 -5.38 -6.18
N LEU A 63 4.20 -4.13 -6.09
CA LEU A 63 4.35 -3.10 -7.12
C LEU A 63 5.76 -2.47 -7.12
N ARG A 64 6.62 -2.81 -6.15
CA ARG A 64 7.95 -2.22 -5.95
C ARG A 64 7.88 -0.69 -5.88
N LEU A 65 6.97 -0.17 -5.07
CA LEU A 65 6.78 1.27 -4.91
C LEU A 65 7.94 1.89 -4.10
N VAL A 66 9.10 2.16 -4.72
CA VAL A 66 10.18 3.05 -4.20
C VAL A 66 11.03 3.56 -5.38
N PRO A 67 11.40 4.86 -5.52
CA PRO A 67 11.23 6.05 -4.65
C PRO A 67 10.16 7.06 -5.14
N GLY A 68 9.74 8.00 -4.28
CA GLY A 68 8.84 9.12 -4.62
C GLY A 68 7.80 9.48 -3.55
N ARG A 69 6.57 9.85 -3.95
CA ARG A 69 5.49 10.30 -3.04
C ARG A 69 5.05 9.24 -2.01
N PHE A 70 5.16 7.95 -2.36
CA PHE A 70 4.88 6.86 -1.42
C PHE A 70 5.90 6.84 -0.29
N GLU A 71 7.19 6.95 -0.59
CA GLU A 71 8.27 6.97 0.40
C GLU A 71 8.16 8.17 1.35
N GLN A 72 7.84 9.36 0.82
CA GLN A 72 7.83 10.60 1.61
C GLN A 72 6.67 10.72 2.60
N ALA A 73 5.49 10.19 2.27
CA ALA A 73 4.28 10.41 3.07
C ALA A 73 3.38 9.18 3.20
N GLY A 74 3.29 8.36 2.16
CA GLY A 74 2.41 7.19 2.18
C GLY A 74 2.91 6.10 3.13
N LEU A 75 4.19 5.75 3.02
CA LEU A 75 4.83 4.70 3.81
C LEU A 75 4.88 5.09 5.30
N PRO A 76 5.36 6.28 5.71
CA PRO A 76 5.30 6.70 7.12
C PRO A 76 3.88 6.63 7.69
N ALA A 77 2.88 7.17 6.98
CA ALA A 77 1.50 7.16 7.46
C ALA A 77 0.93 5.74 7.64
N VAL A 78 1.29 4.80 6.77
CA VAL A 78 0.86 3.40 6.86
C VAL A 78 1.61 2.66 7.97
N LEU A 79 2.91 2.95 8.18
CA LEU A 79 3.70 2.37 9.27
C LEU A 79 3.22 2.87 10.64
N ASP A 80 2.99 4.16 10.81
CA ASP A 80 2.41 4.73 12.04
C ASP A 80 1.06 4.09 12.35
N ARG A 81 0.22 3.94 11.31
CA ARG A 81 -1.06 3.26 11.49
C ARG A 81 -0.89 1.79 11.84
N SER A 82 0.11 1.11 11.30
CA SER A 82 0.40 -0.30 11.62
C SER A 82 0.67 -0.50 13.10
N VAL A 83 1.43 0.40 13.72
CA VAL A 83 1.70 0.38 15.16
C VAL A 83 0.40 0.61 15.94
N ALA A 84 -0.41 1.58 15.52
CA ALA A 84 -1.68 1.90 16.20
C ALA A 84 -2.72 0.77 16.16
N VAL A 85 -2.69 -0.11 15.16
CA VAL A 85 -3.63 -1.24 15.01
C VAL A 85 -2.98 -2.60 15.30
N ALA A 86 -1.77 -2.62 15.86
CA ALA A 86 -1.01 -3.85 16.06
C ALA A 86 -1.77 -4.88 16.92
N GLY A 87 -2.51 -4.42 17.94
CA GLY A 87 -3.32 -5.29 18.80
C GLY A 87 -4.54 -5.93 18.12
N GLU A 88 -4.93 -5.44 16.95
CA GLU A 88 -6.06 -5.97 16.15
C GLU A 88 -5.60 -6.93 15.06
N MET A 89 -4.28 -7.07 14.86
CA MET A 89 -3.73 -7.87 13.77
C MET A 89 -3.91 -9.37 14.05
N ASN A 90 -4.38 -10.09 13.04
CA ASN A 90 -4.29 -11.54 13.02
C ASN A 90 -2.95 -12.01 12.44
N ALA A 91 -2.68 -13.32 12.51
CA ALA A 91 -1.44 -13.91 12.01
C ALA A 91 -1.16 -13.59 10.53
N GLN A 92 -2.19 -13.51 9.70
CA GLN A 92 -2.03 -13.18 8.27
C GLN A 92 -1.63 -11.72 8.08
N ASN A 93 -2.15 -10.79 8.88
CA ASN A 93 -1.75 -9.39 8.82
C ASN A 93 -0.27 -9.24 9.15
N VAL A 94 0.17 -9.85 10.25
CA VAL A 94 1.58 -9.83 10.68
C VAL A 94 2.49 -10.43 9.61
N ALA A 95 2.15 -11.61 9.08
CA ALA A 95 2.94 -12.28 8.04
C ALA A 95 3.08 -11.41 6.77
N ASN A 96 1.99 -10.75 6.35
CA ASN A 96 2.02 -9.87 5.17
C ASN A 96 2.89 -8.63 5.40
N ILE A 97 2.79 -8.02 6.59
CA ILE A 97 3.60 -6.85 6.94
C ILE A 97 5.08 -7.22 6.97
N LEU A 98 5.46 -8.29 7.66
CA LEU A 98 6.86 -8.73 7.73
C LEU A 98 7.43 -9.07 6.34
N TRP A 99 6.66 -9.78 5.52
CA TRP A 99 7.07 -10.09 4.15
C TRP A 99 7.24 -8.82 3.30
N ALA A 100 6.32 -7.86 3.43
CA ALA A 100 6.40 -6.59 2.72
C ALA A 100 7.59 -5.75 3.17
N SER A 101 7.84 -5.66 4.48
CA SER A 101 9.00 -4.96 5.04
C SER A 101 10.31 -5.52 4.51
N ALA A 102 10.45 -6.86 4.51
CA ALA A 102 11.64 -7.51 3.94
C ALA A 102 11.78 -7.27 2.43
N LYS A 103 10.67 -7.15 1.69
CA LYS A 103 10.69 -6.89 0.24
C LYS A 103 10.96 -5.44 -0.13
N LEU A 104 10.56 -4.51 0.72
CA LEU A 104 10.79 -3.08 0.56
C LEU A 104 12.12 -2.64 1.20
N ASP A 105 12.88 -3.56 1.78
CA ASP A 105 14.12 -3.30 2.51
C ASP A 105 13.94 -2.25 3.63
N LEU A 106 12.79 -2.31 4.31
CA LEU A 106 12.52 -1.44 5.44
C LEU A 106 13.46 -1.82 6.57
N GLN A 107 14.39 -0.92 6.87
CA GLN A 107 15.29 -1.07 7.99
C GLN A 107 14.49 -0.92 9.31
N PRO A 108 14.82 -1.70 10.35
CA PRO A 108 14.23 -1.57 11.68
C PRO A 108 14.39 -0.18 12.30
#